data_AF-A0A5J4R8W9-F1
#
_entry.id   AF-A0A5J4R8W9-F1
#
_cell.length_a   1.000
_cell.length_b   1.000
_cell.length_c   1.000
_cell.angle_alpha   90.00
_cell.angle_beta   90.00
_cell.angle_gamma   90.00
#
_symmetry.space_group_name_H-M   'P 1'
#
loop_
_entity.id
_entity.type
_entity.pdbx_description
1 polymer ?
#
loop_
_entity_poly.entity_id
_entity_poly.type
_entity_poly.pdbx_seq_one_letter_code
_entity_poly.pdbx_strand_id
1 'polypeptide(L)' 'MRKPSKLPAETTEIIYSTEYGTDTIQIYKDNIEKDNIVLLHDDLLATGGTMKTVYDLVKTLNSKSIYINFNP' A
#
# COMPACT_ATOMS: atom_id res chain seq x y z
N MET A 1 2.97 -1.34 -5.48
CA MET A 1 3.83 -0.76 -4.43
C MET A 1 5.17 -1.47 -4.45
N ARG A 2 6.28 -0.79 -4.16
CA ARG A 2 7.63 -1.40 -4.14
C ARG A 2 8.47 -0.84 -3.01
N LYS A 3 9.56 -1.54 -2.64
CA LYS A 3 10.60 -0.99 -1.76
C LYS A 3 11.27 0.25 -2.39
N PRO A 4 11.94 1.09 -1.59
CA PRO A 4 12.54 2.32 -2.08
C PRO A 4 13.50 2.08 -3.24
N SER A 5 13.56 3.03 -4.17
CA SER A 5 14.44 3.02 -5.36
C SER A 5 14.16 1.91 -6.37
N LYS A 6 12.98 1.28 -6.34
CA LYS A 6 12.58 0.23 -7.30
C LYS A 6 11.62 0.71 -8.39
N LEU A 7 11.16 1.96 -8.33
CA LEU A 7 10.29 2.56 -9.32
C LEU A 7 11.09 3.61 -10.14
N PRO A 8 11.03 3.57 -11.48
CA PRO A 8 11.85 4.44 -12.35
C PRO A 8 11.35 5.89 -12.49
N ALA A 9 10.18 6.23 -11.94
CA ALA A 9 9.56 7.55 -12.08
C ALA A 9 9.23 8.15 -10.70
N GLU A 10 8.60 9.34 -10.68
CA GLU A 10 8.30 10.04 -9.44
C GLU A 10 7.37 9.23 -8.53
N THR A 11 7.77 9.09 -7.27
CA THR A 11 7.05 8.31 -6.27
C THR A 11 6.75 9.12 -5.03
N THR A 12 5.63 8.81 -4.41
CA THR A 12 5.38 9.12 -3.01
C THR A 12 5.95 7.98 -2.15
N GLU A 13 6.68 8.34 -1.10
CA GLU A 13 7.18 7.41 -0.08
C GLU A 13 6.27 7.40 1.12
N ILE A 14 6.03 6.21 1.68
CA ILE A 14 5.32 6.05 2.93
C ILE A 14 6.14 5.19 3.87
N ILE A 15 6.36 5.74 5.06
CA ILE A 15 7.06 5.09 6.17
C ILE A 15 6.01 4.55 7.14
N TYR A 16 6.18 3.31 7.59
CA TYR A 16 5.29 2.69 8.56
C TYR A 16 6.04 1.86 9.59
N SER A 17 5.40 1.64 10.74
CA SER A 17 5.96 0.86 11.84
C SER A 17 5.76 -0.65 11.63
N THR A 18 6.76 -1.41 12.05
CA THR A 18 6.78 -2.88 12.11
C THR A 18 7.14 -3.30 13.53
N GLU A 19 7.13 -4.60 13.82
CA GLU A 19 7.55 -5.13 15.13
C GLU A 19 9.05 -4.90 15.43
N TYR A 20 9.87 -4.65 14.39
CA TYR A 20 11.33 -4.50 14.51
C TYR A 20 11.85 -3.09 14.12
N GLY A 21 10.97 -2.10 13.95
CA GLY A 21 11.36 -0.75 13.56
C GLY A 21 10.42 -0.15 12.52
N THR A 22 10.95 0.54 11.51
CA THR A 22 10.15 1.11 10.42
C THR A 22 10.58 0.54 9.09
N ASP A 23 9.62 0.40 8.16
CA ASP A 23 9.89 0.08 6.77
C ASP A 23 9.24 1.13 5.86
N THR A 24 9.67 1.18 4.61
CA THR A 24 9.24 2.20 3.64
C THR A 24 8.77 1.54 2.35
N ILE A 25 7.66 2.02 1.81
CA ILE A 25 7.17 1.65 0.49
C ILE A 25 6.97 2.88 -0.40
N GLN A 26 7.15 2.65 -1.70
CA GLN A 26 6.97 3.63 -2.75
C GLN A 26 5.80 3.26 -3.67
N ILE A 27 5.05 4.28 -4.06
CA ILE A 27 3.96 4.22 -5.05
C ILE A 27 4.16 5.41 -5.99
N TYR A 28 3.79 5.29 -7.28
CA TYR A 28 3.81 6.45 -8.17
C TYR A 28 2.89 7.55 -7.64
N LYS A 29 3.34 8.81 -7.79
CA LYS A 29 2.72 9.97 -7.16
C LYS A 29 1.25 10.19 -7.57
N ASP A 30 0.93 9.90 -8.83
CA ASP A 30 -0.39 10.16 -9.41
C ASP A 30 -1.24 8.89 -9.59
N ASN A 31 -0.94 7.83 -8.83
CA ASN A 31 -1.52 6.52 -9.07
C ASN A 31 -2.85 6.28 -8.34
N ILE A 32 -3.21 7.14 -7.38
CA ILE A 32 -4.44 7.02 -6.58
C ILE A 32 -5.11 8.39 -6.48
N GLU A 33 -6.27 8.48 -7.11
CA GLU A 33 -7.16 9.64 -7.10
C GLU A 33 -8.48 9.34 -6.39
N LYS A 34 -9.23 10.41 -6.11
CA LYS A 34 -10.49 10.34 -5.34
C LYS A 34 -11.50 9.32 -5.86
N ASP A 35 -11.61 9.16 -7.17
CA ASP A 35 -12.61 8.29 -7.79
C ASP A 35 -12.12 6.86 -8.03
N ASN A 36 -10.86 6.56 -7.67
CA ASN A 36 -10.29 5.23 -7.87
C ASN A 36 -10.89 4.20 -6.91
N ILE A 37 -11.18 3.02 -7.45
CA ILE A 37 -11.47 1.82 -6.67
C ILE A 37 -10.18 1.01 -6.59
N VAL A 38 -9.68 0.79 -5.38
CA VAL A 38 -8.42 0.10 -5.14
C VAL A 38 -8.68 -1.32 -4.68
N LEU A 39 -8.02 -2.30 -5.32
CA LEU A 39 -7.96 -3.67 -4.83
C LEU A 39 -6.55 -3.92 -4.27
N LEU A 40 -6.47 -4.21 -2.98
CA LEU A 40 -5.28 -4.74 -2.35
C LEU A 40 -5.30 -6.25 -2.46
N HIS A 41 -4.28 -6.80 -3.10
CA HIS A 41 -4.15 -8.23 -3.31
C HIS A 41 -2.80 -8.69 -2.76
N ASP A 42 -2.84 -9.78 -2.00
CA ASP A 42 -1.66 -10.48 -1.51
C ASP A 42 -1.85 -11.98 -1.71
N ASP A 43 -0.74 -12.72 -1.83
CA ASP A 43 -0.82 -14.16 -2.08
C ASP A 43 -1.35 -14.92 -0.85
N LEU A 44 -0.94 -14.51 0.35
CA LEU A 44 -1.28 -15.17 1.60
C LEU A 44 -1.53 -14.16 2.73
N LEU A 45 -2.64 -14.34 3.45
CA LEU A 45 -2.86 -13.65 4.71
C LEU A 45 -2.20 -14.42 5.87
N ALA A 46 -1.07 -13.90 6.38
CA ALA A 46 -0.45 -14.38 7.62
C ALA A 46 -1.04 -13.65 8.85
N THR A 47 -0.28 -12.77 9.51
CA THR A 47 -0.76 -11.97 10.65
C THR A 47 -1.61 -10.76 10.24
N GLY A 48 -1.60 -10.41 8.95
CA GLY A 48 -2.31 -9.24 8.40
C GLY A 48 -1.64 -7.90 8.67
N GLY A 49 -0.50 -7.86 9.37
CA GLY A 49 0.21 -6.60 9.69
C GLY A 49 0.55 -5.77 8.46
N THR A 50 1.17 -6.39 7.45
CA THR A 50 1.52 -5.75 6.18
C THR A 50 0.27 -5.22 5.47
N MET A 51 -0.77 -6.05 5.33
CA MET A 51 -2.01 -5.64 4.65
C MET A 51 -2.69 -4.48 5.38
N LYS A 52 -2.75 -4.51 6.71
CA LYS A 52 -3.37 -3.45 7.49
C LYS A 52 -2.64 -2.12 7.33
N THR A 53 -1.31 -2.15 7.40
CA THR A 53 -0.47 -0.98 7.13
C THR A 53 -0.75 -0.41 5.73
N VAL A 54 -0.79 -1.27 4.71
CA VAL A 54 -1.05 -0.85 3.33
C VAL A 54 -2.47 -0.28 3.17
N TYR A 55 -3.46 -0.89 3.82
CA TYR A 55 -4.83 -0.39 3.85
C TYR A 55 -4.93 0.99 4.49
N ASP A 56 -4.35 1.16 5.69
CA ASP A 56 -4.35 2.41 6.43
C ASP A 56 -3.68 3.52 5.61
N LEU A 57 -2.62 3.18 4.88
CA LEU A 57 -2.01 4.06 3.91
C LEU A 57 -2.95 4.44 2.75
N VAL A 58 -3.47 3.48 1.98
CA VAL A 58 -4.32 3.79 0.81
C VAL A 58 -5.53 4.63 1.21
N LYS A 59 -6.04 4.43 2.43
CA LYS A 59 -7.11 5.23 3.02
C LYS A 59 -6.75 6.72 3.15
N THR A 60 -5.48 7.07 3.37
CA THR A 60 -5.01 8.47 3.38
C THR A 60 -4.96 9.12 1.99
N LEU A 61 -4.93 8.31 0.93
CA LEU A 61 -4.86 8.77 -0.46
C LEU A 61 -6.26 9.06 -1.06
N ASN A 62 -7.30 9.08 -0.21
CA ASN A 62 -8.65 9.53 -0.51
C ASN A 62 -9.39 8.76 -1.63
N SER A 63 -9.01 7.51 -1.89
CA SER A 63 -9.68 6.64 -2.87
C SER A 63 -11.17 6.42 -2.56
N LYS A 64 -12.00 6.21 -3.59
CA LYS A 64 -13.45 5.99 -3.48
C LYS A 64 -13.80 4.75 -2.65
N SER A 65 -13.08 3.66 -2.87
CA SER A 65 -13.32 2.38 -2.19
C SER A 65 -12.05 1.54 -2.19
N ILE A 66 -11.89 0.73 -1.15
CA ILE A 66 -10.74 -0.17 -0.97
C ILE A 66 -11.29 -1.57 -0.69
N TYR A 67 -10.89 -2.54 -1.51
CA TYR A 67 -11.19 -3.95 -1.35
C TYR A 67 -9.91 -4.71 -1.05
N ILE A 68 -10.05 -5.83 -0.33
CA ILE A 68 -8.93 -6.71 0.01
C ILE A 68 -9.27 -8.10 -0.49
N ASN A 69 -8.31 -8.73 -1.17
CA ASN A 69 -8.41 -10.11 -1.62
C ASN A 69 -7.10 -10.86 -1.33
N PHE A 70 -7.24 -12.15 -1.04
CA PHE A 70 -6.14 -13.10 -0.94
C PHE A 70 -6.43 -14.28 -1.85
N ASN A 71 -5.39 -15.00 -2.26
CA ASN A 71 -5.61 -16.26 -2.97
C ASN A 71 -6.30 -17.29 -2.04
N PRO A 72 -7.07 -18.25 -2.59
CA PRO A 72 -7.70 -19.33 -1.84
C PRO A 72 -6.70 -20.22 -1.07
#